data_AF-S3KEU5-F1
#
_entry.id   AF-S3KEU5-F1
#
_cell.length_a   1.000
_cell.length_b   1.000
_cell.length_c   1.000
_cell.angle_alpha   90.00
_cell.angle_beta   90.00
_cell.angle_gamma   90.00
#
_symmetry.space_group_name_H-M   'P 1'
#
loop_
_entity.id
_entity.type
_entity.pdbx_description
1 polymer ?
#
loop_
_entity_poly.entity_id
_entity_poly.type
_entity_poly.pdbx_seq_one_letter_code
_entity_poly.pdbx_strand_id
1 'polypeptide(L)' 'MTIQDFISEHNADFDTYEVRHDWHGNKVYSVRLKSNEGACIGYPQYALEKAGKIRLSTPEETIDIMKTDIPSTED' A
#
# COMPACT_ATOMS: atom_id res chain seq x y z
N MET A 1 -7.42 6.76 13.19
CA MET A 1 -6.22 7.33 12.53
C MET A 1 -6.48 7.30 11.04
N THR A 2 -6.20 8.38 10.31
CA THR A 2 -6.35 8.39 8.84
C THR A 2 -5.03 8.00 8.17
N ILE A 3 -5.08 7.63 6.88
CA ILE A 3 -3.85 7.37 6.12
C ILE A 3 -2.98 8.63 5.99
N GLN A 4 -3.59 9.82 5.97
CA GLN A 4 -2.85 11.09 5.99
C GLN A 4 -2.08 11.27 7.30
N ASP A 5 -2.69 10.96 8.44
CA ASP A 5 -1.99 10.96 9.74
C ASP A 5 -0.82 9.97 9.73
N PHE A 6 -1.05 8.75 9.20
CA PHE A 6 -0.03 7.71 9.12
C PHE A 6 1.18 8.14 8.28
N ILE A 7 0.94 8.71 7.10
CA ILE A 7 2.01 9.22 6.23
C ILE A 7 2.73 10.41 6.90
N SER A 8 2.00 11.29 7.59
CA SER A 8 2.60 12.41 8.30
C SER A 8 3.47 11.96 9.49
N GLU A 9 3.08 10.91 10.21
CA GLU A 9 3.87 10.33 11.29
C GLU A 9 5.13 9.63 10.75
N HIS A 10 5.03 9.01 9.57
CA HIS A 10 6.12 8.33 8.88
C HIS A 10 6.71 9.14 7.71
N ASN A 11 6.70 10.48 7.79
CA ASN A 11 7.05 11.35 6.65
C ASN A 11 8.52 11.23 6.22
N ALA A 12 9.38 10.66 7.05
CA ALA A 12 10.79 10.44 6.74
C ALA A 12 10.92 9.34 5.68
N ASP A 13 10.01 8.35 5.72
CA ASP A 13 10.03 7.17 4.88
C ASP A 13 9.07 7.30 3.70
N PHE A 14 7.87 7.86 3.90
CA PHE A 14 6.83 7.94 2.88
C PHE A 14 6.58 9.37 2.40
N ASP A 15 6.29 9.49 1.10
CA ASP A 15 5.99 10.75 0.45
C ASP A 15 4.48 10.95 0.23
N THR A 16 3.86 9.94 -0.38
CA THR A 16 2.46 9.98 -0.80
C THR A 16 1.83 8.60 -0.74
N TYR A 17 0.52 8.54 -0.95
CA TYR A 17 -0.24 7.31 -1.02
C TYR A 17 -1.27 7.35 -2.15
N GLU A 18 -1.62 6.18 -2.67
CA GLU A 18 -2.70 5.98 -3.63
C GLU A 18 -3.70 4.97 -3.06
N VAL A 19 -5.00 5.26 -3.17
CA VAL A 19 -6.04 4.34 -2.72
C VAL A 19 -6.19 3.21 -3.73
N ARG A 20 -6.19 1.96 -3.24
CA ARG A 20 -6.38 0.74 -4.04
C ARG A 20 -7.73 0.09 -3.71
N HIS A 21 -8.05 -0.96 -4.46
CA HIS A 21 -9.22 -1.78 -4.17
C HIS A 21 -9.13 -2.41 -2.77
N ASP A 22 -10.27 -2.55 -2.11
CA ASP A 22 -10.35 -3.22 -0.82
C ASP A 22 -9.94 -4.70 -0.97
N TRP A 23 -9.13 -5.19 -0.04
CA TRP A 23 -8.60 -6.56 -0.03
C TRP A 23 -8.96 -7.24 1.29
N HIS A 24 -9.71 -8.34 1.23
CA HIS A 24 -10.16 -9.12 2.40
C HIS A 24 -10.84 -8.26 3.50
N GLY A 25 -11.59 -7.24 3.09
CA GLY A 25 -12.26 -6.30 4.01
C GLY A 25 -11.30 -5.32 4.70
N ASN A 26 -10.08 -5.17 4.19
CA ASN A 26 -9.16 -4.10 4.54
C ASN A 26 -9.17 -3.05 3.42
N LYS A 27 -9.13 -1.78 3.77
CA LYS A 27 -8.80 -0.74 2.78
C LYS A 27 -7.31 -0.79 2.51
N VAL A 28 -6.95 -0.76 1.24
CA VAL A 28 -5.55 -0.84 0.80
C VAL A 28 -5.10 0.51 0.30
N TYR A 29 -3.93 0.95 0.76
CA TYR A 29 -3.27 2.16 0.30
C TYR A 29 -1.89 1.80 -0.21
N SER A 30 -1.60 2.06 -1.47
CA SER A 30 -0.24 1.96 -2.02
C SER A 30 0.57 3.14 -1.51
N VAL A 31 1.57 2.91 -0.67
CA VAL A 31 2.39 3.97 -0.08
C VAL A 31 3.72 4.08 -0.82
N ARG A 32 4.11 5.31 -1.16
CA ARG A 32 5.34 5.57 -1.92
C ARG A 32 6.47 5.96 -0.98
N LEU A 33 7.55 5.20 -1.03
CA LEU A 33 8.78 5.49 -0.29
C LEU A 33 9.52 6.67 -0.94
N LYS A 34 9.96 7.65 -0.14
CA LYS A 34 10.82 8.76 -0.59
C LYS A 34 12.13 8.28 -1.18
N SER A 35 12.71 7.24 -0.58
CA SER A 35 13.95 6.61 -1.06
C SER A 35 13.83 5.99 -2.45
N ASN A 36 12.61 5.75 -2.93
CA ASN A 36 12.34 5.16 -4.25
C ASN A 36 11.90 6.23 -5.28
N GLU A 37 12.01 7.51 -4.96
CA GLU A 37 11.77 8.59 -5.91
C GLU A 37 12.75 8.47 -7.10
N GLY A 38 12.22 8.20 -8.29
CA GLY A 38 13.00 7.98 -9.50
C GLY A 38 13.49 6.54 -9.75
N ALA A 39 13.17 5.59 -8.86
CA ALA A 39 13.51 4.18 -9.06
C ALA A 39 12.35 3.40 -9.72
N CYS A 40 12.60 2.77 -10.87
CA CYS A 40 11.70 1.76 -11.47
C CYS A 40 11.78 0.40 -10.76
N ILE A 41 12.27 0.36 -9.51
CA ILE A 41 12.61 -0.87 -8.81
C ILE A 41 12.33 -0.67 -7.33
N GLY A 42 11.06 -0.85 -6.96
CA GLY A 42 10.67 -0.91 -5.57
C GLY A 42 9.50 -1.86 -5.50
N TYR A 43 9.69 -2.98 -4.80
CA TYR A 43 8.59 -3.84 -4.39
C TYR A 43 7.50 -2.95 -3.78
N PRO A 44 6.26 -2.96 -4.29
CA PRO A 44 5.26 -2.01 -3.82
C PRO A 44 4.99 -2.27 -2.35
N GLN A 45 4.75 -1.19 -1.63
CA GLN A 45 4.47 -1.26 -0.20
C GLN A 45 3.04 -0.79 0.01
N TYR A 46 2.27 -1.57 0.74
CA TYR A 46 0.88 -1.26 1.02
C TYR A 46 0.69 -0.96 2.51
N ALA A 47 -0.16 0.00 2.81
CA ALA A 47 -0.74 0.20 4.12
C ALA A 47 -2.16 -0.35 4.11
N LEU A 48 -2.50 -1.13 5.14
CA LEU A 48 -3.79 -1.78 5.32
C LEU A 48 -4.51 -1.11 6.48
N GLU A 49 -5.72 -0.65 6.23
CA GLU A 49 -6.61 -0.14 7.27
C GLU A 49 -7.74 -1.13 7.55
N LYS A 50 -7.89 -1.47 8.84
CA LYS A 50 -9.03 -2.23 9.34
C LYS A 50 -9.48 -1.68 10.67
N ALA A 51 -10.78 -1.37 10.78
CA ALA A 51 -11.39 -0.84 12.00
C ALA A 51 -10.64 0.39 12.59
N GLY A 52 -10.19 1.30 11.71
CA GLY A 52 -9.52 2.55 12.10
C GLY A 52 -8.06 2.42 12.55
N LYS A 53 -7.48 1.21 12.45
CA LYS A 53 -6.05 0.95 12.64
C LYS A 53 -5.37 0.76 11.29
N ILE A 54 -4.24 1.42 11.10
CA ILE A 54 -3.43 1.33 9.88
C ILE A 54 -2.10 0.67 10.23
N ARG A 55 -1.67 -0.27 9.38
CA ARG A 55 -0.35 -0.91 9.46
C ARG A 55 0.20 -1.16 8.07
N LEU A 56 1.49 -1.41 7.96
CA LEU A 56 2.07 -1.90 6.71
C LEU A 56 1.70 -3.37 6.46
N SER A 57 1.54 -3.72 5.19
CA SER A 57 1.40 -5.10 4.74
C SER A 57 2.70 -5.87 4.98
N THR A 58 2.58 -7.16 5.29
CA THR A 58 3.72 -8.07 5.22
C THR A 58 4.09 -8.35 3.76
N PRO A 59 5.30 -8.86 3.48
CA PRO A 59 5.67 -9.24 2.12
C PRO A 59 4.67 -10.19 1.48
N GLU A 60 4.15 -11.18 2.23
CA GLU A 60 3.16 -12.15 1.75
C GLU A 60 1.84 -11.48 1.36
N GLU A 61 1.32 -10.58 2.21
CA GLU A 61 0.11 -9.80 1.93
C GLU A 61 0.29 -8.92 0.69
N THR A 62 1.48 -8.30 0.54
CA THR A 62 1.80 -7.53 -0.67
C THR A 62 1.73 -8.40 -1.92
N ILE A 63 2.28 -9.61 -1.93
CA ILE A 63 2.20 -10.52 -3.09
C ILE A 63 0.73 -10.82 -3.41
N ASP A 64 -0.08 -11.09 -2.39
CA ASP A 64 -1.47 -11.46 -2.58
C ASP A 64 -2.32 -10.30 -3.12
N ILE A 65 -2.10 -9.09 -2.59
CA ILE A 65 -2.71 -7.86 -3.10
C ILE A 65 -2.28 -7.63 -4.55
N MET A 66 -1.00 -7.81 -4.88
CA MET A 66 -0.54 -7.66 -6.27
C MET A 66 -1.19 -8.67 -7.20
N LYS A 67 -1.39 -9.92 -6.77
CA LYS A 67 -2.06 -10.97 -7.55
C LYS A 67 -3.53 -10.68 -7.80
N THR A 68 -4.21 -10.07 -6.83
CA THR A 68 -5.63 -9.68 -6.97
C THR A 68 -5.82 -8.45 -7.84
N ASP A 69 -4.80 -7.59 -7.95
CA ASP A 69 -4.81 -6.39 -8.82
C ASP A 69 -4.48 -6.72 -10.29
N ILE A 70 -4.01 -7.93 -10.60
CA ILE A 70 -3.82 -8.38 -11.98
C ILE A 70 -5.21 -8.66 -12.57
N PRO A 71 -5.69 -7.88 -13.56
CA PRO A 71 -6.91 -8.25 -14.25
C PRO A 71 -6.68 -9.64 -14.85
N SER A 72 -7.64 -10.54 -14.64
CA SER A 72 -7.68 -11.83 -15.32
C SER A 72 -7.77 -11.57 -16.83
N THR A 73 -6.64 -11.36 -17.48
CA THR A 73 -6.55 -11.46 -18.94
C THR A 73 -6.51 -12.96 -19.24
N GLU A 74 -7.66 -13.59 -19.12
CA GLU A 74 -7.94 -14.85 -19.82
C GLU A 74 -8.77 -14.47 -21.04
N ASP A 75 -8.10 -14.36 -22.20
CA ASP A 75 -8.68 -14.56 -23.53
C ASP A 75 -7.93 -15.73 -24.19
#